data_AF-A0A6N2EEH2-F1
#
_entry.id   AF-A0A6N2EEH2-F1
#
_cell.length_a   1.000
_cell.length_b   1.000
_cell.length_c   1.000
_cell.angle_alpha   90.00
_cell.angle_beta   90.00
_cell.angle_gamma   90.00
#
_symmetry.space_group_name_H-M   'P 1'
#
loop_
_entity.id
_entity.type
_entity.pdbx_description
1 polymer ?
#
loop_
_entity_poly.entity_id
_entity_poly.type
_entity_poly.pdbx_seq_one_letter_code
_entity_poly.pdbx_strand_id
1 'polypeptide(L)'
;RLKKLVGGGMERDRLAMESLSPLLRRHAELSELCRGDTKKQRRVEKLRWSLEELRVSLFAQELRTAESVSVKKLGAALDELSIEAGVRG
;
A
#
# COMPACT_ATOMS: atom_id res chain seq x y z
N ARG A 1 22.13 -7.89 25.35
CA ARG A 1 21.64 -6.58 25.84
C ARG A 1 20.63 -6.01 24.82
N LEU A 2 19.37 -6.44 24.90
CA LEU A 2 18.26 -5.86 24.11
C LEU A 2 17.83 -4.56 24.80
N LYS A 3 18.43 -3.43 24.41
CA LYS A 3 18.02 -2.10 24.85
C LYS A 3 17.68 -1.26 23.64
N LYS A 4 16.46 -0.69 23.68
CA LYS A 4 15.87 0.35 22.82
C LYS A 4 15.20 -0.13 21.51
N LEU A 5 13.97 -0.61 21.61
CA LEU A 5 12.97 -0.39 20.55
C LEU A 5 11.57 0.00 21.08
N VAL A 6 11.41 0.29 22.37
CA VAL A 6 10.08 0.42 22.99
C VAL A 6 9.50 1.85 22.92
N GLY A 7 10.21 2.83 22.35
CA GLY A 7 9.69 4.22 22.24
C GLY A 7 9.42 4.67 20.80
N GLY A 8 10.43 4.56 19.94
CA GLY A 8 10.34 5.04 18.55
C GLY A 8 9.73 4.04 17.56
N GLY A 9 9.62 2.75 17.90
CA GLY A 9 8.94 1.76 17.06
C GLY A 9 7.45 2.07 16.96
N MET A 10 6.77 2.16 18.10
CA MET A 10 5.31 2.32 18.15
C MET A 10 4.78 3.61 17.48
N GLU A 11 5.43 4.76 17.65
CA GLU A 11 5.02 6.00 16.96
C GLU A 11 5.26 5.92 15.46
N ARG A 12 6.38 5.32 15.02
CA ARG A 12 6.63 5.10 13.59
C ARG A 12 5.63 4.12 12.99
N ASP A 13 5.32 3.05 13.71
CA ASP A 13 4.32 2.06 13.31
C ASP A 13 2.93 2.71 13.24
N ARG A 14 2.62 3.63 14.16
CA ARG A 14 1.38 4.44 14.16
C ARG A 14 1.29 5.31 12.91
N LEU A 15 2.34 6.07 12.59
CA LEU A 15 2.42 6.92 11.39
C LEU A 15 2.38 6.10 10.09
N ALA A 16 3.06 4.94 10.07
CA ALA A 16 3.02 4.00 8.97
C ALA A 16 1.59 3.46 8.75
N MET A 17 0.89 3.11 9.84
CA MET A 17 -0.51 2.68 9.77
C MET A 17 -1.47 3.80 9.35
N GLU A 18 -1.27 5.04 9.82
CA GLU A 18 -2.04 6.21 9.37
C GLU A 18 -1.91 6.42 7.86
N SER A 19 -0.72 6.16 7.29
CA SER A 19 -0.47 6.24 5.86
C SER A 19 -1.01 5.04 5.07
N LEU A 20 -0.94 3.83 5.64
CA LEU A 20 -1.30 2.58 4.97
C LEU A 20 -2.82 2.31 4.97
N SER A 21 -3.50 2.65 6.06
CA SER A 21 -4.95 2.42 6.26
C SER A 21 -5.82 2.93 5.10
N PRO A 22 -5.68 4.18 4.60
CA PRO A 22 -6.48 4.64 3.47
C PRO A 22 -6.17 3.89 2.17
N LEU A 23 -4.92 3.46 1.96
CA LEU A 23 -4.52 2.71 0.76
C LEU A 23 -5.15 1.30 0.74
N LEU A 24 -5.19 0.64 1.90
CA LEU A 24 -5.82 -0.68 2.06
C LEU A 24 -7.33 -0.60 1.82
N ARG A 25 -8.01 0.44 2.33
CA ARG A 25 -9.44 0.66 2.06
C ARG A 25 -9.70 0.82 0.57
N ARG A 26 -8.96 1.72 -0.10
CA ARG A 26 -9.15 1.99 -1.52
C ARG A 26 -8.83 0.77 -2.39
N HIS A 27 -7.85 -0.05 -2.00
CA HIS A 27 -7.58 -1.32 -2.68
C HIS A 27 -8.74 -2.31 -2.56
N ALA A 28 -9.35 -2.44 -1.37
CA ALA A 28 -10.51 -3.29 -1.17
C ALA A 28 -11.70 -2.83 -2.03
N GLU A 29 -12.00 -1.54 -2.03
CA GLU A 29 -13.07 -0.94 -2.87
C GLU A 29 -12.82 -1.22 -4.35
N LEU A 30 -11.60 -0.98 -4.86
CA LEU A 30 -11.24 -1.26 -6.24
C LEU A 30 -11.34 -2.76 -6.60
N SER A 31 -11.00 -3.64 -5.65
CA SER A 31 -11.11 -5.09 -5.84
C SER A 31 -12.56 -5.53 -6.02
N GLU A 32 -13.50 -4.91 -5.32
CA GLU A 32 -14.93 -5.17 -5.47
C GLU A 32 -15.46 -4.61 -6.79
N LEU A 33 -15.09 -3.38 -7.13
CA LEU A 33 -15.51 -2.70 -8.37
C LEU A 33 -14.97 -3.36 -9.64
N CYS A 34 -13.79 -3.93 -9.57
CA CYS A 34 -13.15 -4.60 -10.70
C CYS A 34 -13.55 -6.09 -10.82
N ARG A 35 -14.38 -6.60 -9.90
CA ARG A 35 -14.83 -8.00 -9.92
C ARG A 35 -15.59 -8.27 -11.22
N GLY A 36 -15.22 -9.35 -11.92
CA GLY A 36 -15.80 -9.72 -13.21
C GLY A 36 -15.03 -9.23 -14.43
N ASP A 37 -14.13 -8.25 -14.29
CA ASP A 37 -13.20 -7.84 -15.35
C ASP A 37 -11.81 -8.43 -15.10
N THR A 38 -11.44 -9.46 -15.87
CA THR A 38 -10.16 -10.17 -15.71
C THR A 38 -8.95 -9.27 -15.95
N LYS A 39 -9.06 -8.23 -16.81
CA LYS A 39 -7.95 -7.31 -17.07
C LYS A 39 -7.75 -6.36 -15.90
N LYS A 40 -8.83 -5.83 -15.34
CA LYS A 40 -8.77 -4.95 -14.15
C LYS A 40 -8.36 -5.71 -12.90
N GLN A 41 -8.85 -6.94 -12.70
CA GLN A 41 -8.41 -7.80 -11.59
C GLN A 41 -6.91 -8.05 -11.59
N ARG A 42 -6.29 -8.31 -12.76
CA ARG A 42 -4.82 -8.43 -12.84
C ARG A 42 -4.08 -7.16 -12.42
N ARG A 43 -4.66 -5.98 -12.60
CA ARG A 43 -4.06 -4.71 -12.13
C ARG A 43 -4.26 -4.51 -10.63
N VAL A 44 -5.42 -4.87 -10.08
CA VAL A 44 -5.67 -4.90 -8.63
C VAL A 44 -4.72 -5.88 -7.92
N GLU A 45 -4.45 -7.04 -8.52
CA GLU A 45 -3.47 -8.02 -8.02
C GLU A 45 -2.04 -7.43 -8.00
N LYS A 46 -1.64 -6.69 -9.05
CA LYS A 46 -0.35 -5.99 -9.04
C LYS A 46 -0.26 -4.94 -7.93
N LEU A 47 -1.35 -4.20 -7.68
CA LEU A 47 -1.42 -3.24 -6.58
C LEU A 47 -1.30 -3.91 -5.21
N ARG A 48 -1.85 -5.13 -5.05
CA ARG A 48 -1.67 -5.91 -3.82
C ARG A 48 -0.19 -6.15 -3.51
N TRP A 49 0.60 -6.52 -4.51
CA TRP A 49 2.05 -6.72 -4.33
C TRP A 49 2.77 -5.41 -3.98
N SER A 50 2.45 -4.30 -4.66
CA SER A 50 3.02 -2.99 -4.31
C SER A 50 2.70 -2.55 -2.88
N LEU A 51 1.49 -2.84 -2.39
CA LEU A 51 1.10 -2.57 -1.01
C LEU A 51 1.91 -3.40 -0.01
N GLU A 52 2.20 -4.66 -0.34
CA GLU A 52 3.05 -5.51 0.50
C GLU A 52 4.49 -4.98 0.53
N GLU A 53 5.04 -4.56 -0.60
CA GLU A 53 6.37 -3.93 -0.65
C GLU A 53 6.43 -2.62 0.16
N LEU A 54 5.36 -1.82 0.14
CA LEU A 54 5.26 -0.64 0.99
C LEU A 54 5.21 -1.02 2.48
N ARG A 55 4.47 -2.08 2.86
CA ARG A 55 4.43 -2.56 4.24
C ARG A 55 5.81 -3.03 4.69
N VAL A 56 6.45 -3.90 3.91
CA VAL A 56 7.81 -4.36 4.20
C VAL A 56 8.77 -3.17 4.29
N SER A 57 8.67 -2.20 3.39
CA SER A 57 9.46 -0.97 3.48
C SER A 57 9.20 -0.24 4.80
N LEU A 58 7.95 0.11 5.13
CA LEU A 58 7.60 0.92 6.31
C LEU A 58 8.01 0.26 7.64
N PHE A 59 7.89 -1.07 7.75
CA PHE A 59 8.12 -1.79 9.00
C PHE A 59 9.49 -2.49 9.08
N ALA A 60 10.12 -2.81 7.95
CA ALA A 60 11.38 -3.56 7.88
C ALA A 60 12.50 -2.79 7.14
N GLN A 61 12.78 -1.57 7.61
CA GLN A 61 13.78 -0.65 7.06
C GLN A 61 15.24 -1.16 7.10
N GLU A 62 15.55 -2.19 7.90
CA GLU A 62 16.91 -2.78 7.97
C GLU A 62 17.19 -3.76 6.81
N LEU A 63 16.18 -4.07 5.99
CA LEU A 63 16.33 -4.83 4.75
C LEU A 63 16.49 -3.83 3.61
N ARG A 64 17.64 -3.83 2.93
CA ARG A 64 17.82 -3.10 1.66
C ARG A 64 16.85 -3.67 0.63
N THR A 65 15.67 -3.08 0.49
CA THR A 65 14.74 -3.40 -0.59
C THR A 65 15.34 -2.93 -1.92
N ALA A 66 15.20 -3.73 -2.98
CA ALA A 66 15.76 -3.44 -4.30
C ALA A 66 15.05 -2.25 -5.00
N GLU A 67 13.82 -1.94 -4.61
CA GLU A 67 13.08 -0.75 -5.06
C GLU A 67 12.36 -0.07 -3.88
N SER A 68 12.56 1.24 -3.73
CA SER A 68 11.84 2.04 -2.74
C SER A 68 10.43 2.35 -3.22
N VAL A 69 9.45 1.53 -2.82
CA VAL A 69 8.03 1.85 -3.03
C VAL A 69 7.61 2.93 -2.03
N SER A 70 7.17 4.09 -2.54
CA SER A 70 6.70 5.22 -1.72
C SER A 70 5.18 5.30 -1.73
N VAL A 71 4.60 5.80 -0.63
CA VAL A 71 3.17 6.17 -0.50
C VAL A 71 2.69 6.99 -1.70
N LYS A 72 3.52 7.92 -2.18
CA LYS A 72 3.19 8.76 -3.35
C LYS A 72 3.04 7.96 -4.65
N LYS A 73 3.91 6.97 -4.87
CA LYS A 73 3.90 6.11 -6.07
C LYS A 73 2.68 5.19 -6.06
N LEU A 74 2.34 4.65 -4.89
CA LEU A 74 1.12 3.85 -4.70
C LEU A 74 -0.15 4.68 -4.83
N GLY A 75 -0.19 5.89 -4.26
CA GLY A 75 -1.31 6.80 -4.40
C GLY A 75 -1.63 7.13 -5.87
N ALA A 76 -0.61 7.42 -6.67
CA ALA A 76 -0.78 7.67 -8.11
C ALA A 76 -1.34 6.44 -8.85
N ALA A 77 -0.83 5.23 -8.55
CA ALA A 77 -1.29 4.00 -9.19
C ALA A 77 -2.75 3.64 -8.80
N LEU A 78 -3.15 3.90 -7.56
CA LEU A 78 -4.54 3.74 -7.12
C LEU A 78 -5.48 4.74 -7.80
N ASP A 79 -5.04 5.98 -7.96
CA ASP A 79 -5.85 7.02 -8.60
C ASP A 79 -6.10 6.73 -10.08
N GLU A 80 -5.04 6.33 -10.80
CA GLU A 80 -5.14 5.87 -12.19
C GLU A 80 -6.13 4.70 -12.31
N LEU A 81 -6.05 3.71 -11.40
CA LEU A 81 -6.96 2.58 -11.43
C LEU A 81 -8.41 2.97 -11.11
N SER A 82 -8.62 3.94 -10.22
CA SER A 82 -9.93 4.49 -9.87
C SER A 82 -10.61 5.11 -11.10
N ILE A 83 -9.85 5.90 -11.87
CA ILE A 83 -10.32 6.52 -13.12
C ILE A 83 -10.75 5.44 -14.12
N GLU A 84 -9.95 4.38 -14.27
CA GLU A 84 -10.29 3.26 -15.17
C GLU A 84 -11.43 2.36 -14.68
N ALA A 85 -11.63 2.28 -13.37
CA ALA A 85 -12.76 1.60 -12.78
C ALA A 85 -14.07 2.37 -13.00
N GLY A 86 -14.01 3.61 -13.47
CA GLY A 86 -15.18 4.47 -13.67
C GLY A 86 -15.69 5.12 -12.39
N VAL A 87 -14.90 5.07 -11.31
CA VAL A 87 -15.19 5.76 -10.05
C VAL A 87 -14.51 7.11 -10.11
N ARG A 88 -15.30 8.15 -10.42
CA ARG A 88 -14.87 9.53 -10.21
C ARG A 88 -14.67 9.73 -8.71
N GLY A 89 -13.49 10.26 -8.35
CA GLY A 89 -13.12 10.57 -6.96
C GLY A 89 -13.98 11.65 -6.33
#